data_AF-A0A2D0LC86-F1
#
_entry.id   AF-A0A2D0LC86-F1
#
_cell.length_a   1.000
_cell.length_b   1.000
_cell.length_c   1.000
_cell.angle_alpha   90.00
_cell.angle_beta   90.00
_cell.angle_gamma   90.00
#
_symmetry.space_group_name_H-M   'P 1'
#
loop_
_entity.id
_entity.type
_entity.pdbx_description
1 polymer ?
#
loop_
_entity_poly.entity_id
_entity_poly.type
_entity_poly.pdbx_seq_one_letter_code
_entity_poly.pdbx_strand_id
1 'polypeptide(L)'
;MLVMQDAAQEAGAVFGKPSEKDDDYKLPPELTSLAEKAIKQGRAVRQGQPLTPFSAEELALIQTKYVHCSSHWNSVVIKDEQIEGGVGFIELVSFVNRPCEKWHRAIFNITGQEIS
;
A
#
# COMPACT_ATOMS: atom_id res chain seq x y z
N MET A 1 2.52 0.30 -10.24
CA MET A 1 3.98 0.24 -10.53
C MET A 1 4.54 1.47 -11.23
N LEU A 2 3.80 2.13 -12.13
CA LEU A 2 4.32 3.21 -12.98
C LEU A 2 4.97 4.39 -12.24
N VAL A 3 4.47 4.79 -11.06
CA VAL A 3 5.07 5.88 -10.25
C VAL A 3 6.50 5.56 -9.83
N MET A 4 6.78 4.32 -9.44
CA MET A 4 8.12 3.89 -9.02
C MET A 4 9.06 3.74 -10.21
N GLN A 5 8.56 3.27 -11.35
CA GLN A 5 9.35 3.20 -12.58
C GLN A 5 9.76 4.59 -13.06
N ASP A 6 8.83 5.55 -13.04
CA ASP A 6 9.12 6.95 -13.33
C ASP A 6 10.21 7.53 -12.42
N ALA A 7 10.11 7.27 -11.11
CA ALA A 7 11.13 7.69 -10.14
C ALA A 7 12.50 7.06 -10.42
N ALA A 8 12.52 5.76 -10.72
CA ALA A 8 13.77 5.04 -10.96
C ALA A 8 14.41 5.43 -12.31
N GLN A 9 13.60 5.68 -13.35
CA GLN A 9 14.07 6.18 -14.64
C GLN A 9 14.69 7.58 -14.50
N GLU A 10 14.09 8.47 -13.71
CA GLU A 10 14.67 9.77 -13.38
C GLU A 10 16.02 9.63 -12.63
N ALA A 11 16.17 8.60 -11.80
CA ALA A 11 17.43 8.25 -11.13
C ALA A 11 18.45 7.53 -12.03
N GLY A 12 18.16 7.32 -13.31
CA GLY A 12 19.07 6.72 -14.29
C GLY A 12 18.88 5.21 -14.52
N ALA A 13 17.89 4.57 -13.90
CA ALA A 13 17.58 3.17 -14.18
C ALA A 13 16.93 2.99 -15.57
N VAL A 14 17.35 1.96 -16.30
CA VAL A 14 16.82 1.68 -17.64
C VAL A 14 15.72 0.62 -17.52
N PHE A 15 14.47 1.04 -17.73
CA PHE A 15 13.32 0.14 -17.87
C PHE A 15 12.87 0.10 -19.33
N GLY A 16 12.61 -1.10 -19.84
CA GLY A 16 11.88 -1.28 -21.09
C GLY A 16 10.44 -0.80 -20.95
N LYS A 17 9.81 -0.37 -22.05
CA LYS A 17 8.36 -0.11 -22.04
C LYS A 17 7.62 -1.41 -21.73
N PRO A 18 6.67 -1.42 -20.79
CA PRO A 18 5.80 -2.58 -20.59
C PRO A 18 5.14 -2.99 -21.91
N SER A 19 5.10 -4.29 -22.16
CA SER A 19 4.45 -4.80 -23.37
C SER A 19 2.95 -4.52 -23.31
N GLU A 20 2.35 -4.10 -24.42
CA GLU A 20 0.88 -3.97 -24.52
C GLU A 20 0.15 -5.30 -24.31
N LYS A 21 0.86 -6.43 -24.37
CA LYS A 21 0.32 -7.77 -24.11
C LYS A 21 0.46 -8.21 -22.66
N ASP A 22 1.13 -7.43 -21.82
CA ASP A 22 1.33 -7.74 -20.41
C ASP A 22 0.10 -7.30 -19.60
N ASP A 23 -0.73 -8.28 -19.23
CA ASP A 23 -1.97 -8.03 -18.51
C ASP A 23 -1.72 -7.44 -17.10
N ASP A 24 -0.54 -7.66 -16.51
CA ASP A 24 -0.18 -7.12 -15.18
C ASP A 24 0.07 -5.60 -15.23
N TYR A 25 0.35 -5.05 -16.42
CA TYR A 25 0.58 -3.62 -16.64
C TYR A 25 -0.61 -2.90 -17.25
N LYS A 26 -1.66 -3.62 -17.65
CA LYS A 26 -2.86 -3.02 -18.21
C LYS A 26 -3.70 -2.36 -17.11
N LEU A 27 -3.77 -1.04 -17.18
CA LEU A 27 -4.69 -0.28 -16.34
C LEU A 27 -6.08 -0.24 -16.99
N PRO A 28 -7.16 -0.42 -16.21
CA PRO A 28 -8.50 -0.08 -16.64
C PRO A 28 -8.55 1.37 -17.16
N PRO A 29 -9.33 1.67 -18.22
CA PRO A 29 -9.39 3.01 -18.80
C PRO A 29 -9.75 4.12 -17.80
N GLU A 30 -10.57 3.80 -16.79
CA GLU A 30 -10.97 4.71 -15.72
C GLU A 30 -9.81 5.08 -14.76
N LEU A 31 -8.71 4.31 -14.75
CA LEU A 31 -7.53 4.59 -13.95
C LEU A 31 -6.41 5.31 -14.72
N THR A 32 -6.50 5.44 -16.05
CA THR A 32 -5.41 6.02 -16.87
C THR A 32 -5.09 7.46 -16.45
N SER A 33 -6.11 8.32 -16.34
CA SER A 33 -5.93 9.71 -15.91
C SER A 33 -5.45 9.81 -14.46
N LEU A 34 -5.90 8.91 -13.59
CA LEU A 34 -5.49 8.83 -12.19
C LEU A 34 -4.02 8.40 -12.06
N ALA A 35 -3.57 7.46 -12.90
CA ALA A 35 -2.18 7.02 -12.93
C ALA A 35 -1.24 8.15 -13.41
N GLU A 36 -1.63 8.90 -14.44
CA GLU A 36 -0.88 10.09 -14.86
C GLU A 36 -0.80 11.14 -13.76
N LYS A 37 -1.90 11.37 -13.03
CA LYS A 37 -1.92 12.28 -11.88
C LYS A 37 -1.03 11.77 -10.74
N ALA A 38 -1.05 10.48 -10.44
CA ALA A 38 -0.17 9.86 -9.45
C ALA A 38 1.32 10.03 -9.81
N ILE A 39 1.67 9.88 -11.09
CA ILE A 39 3.05 10.11 -11.58
C ILE A 39 3.45 11.57 -11.38
N LYS A 40 2.59 12.53 -11.73
CA LYS A 40 2.84 13.97 -11.52
C LYS A 40 3.01 14.31 -10.03
N GLN A 41 2.18 13.74 -9.16
CA GLN A 41 2.33 13.87 -7.71
C GLN A 41 3.70 13.33 -7.24
N GLY A 42 4.09 12.16 -7.73
CA GLY A 42 5.41 11.57 -7.43
C GLY A 42 6.58 12.47 -7.84
N ARG A 43 6.53 13.06 -9.03
CA ARG A 43 7.53 14.03 -9.51
C ARG A 43 7.57 15.29 -8.64
N ALA A 44 6.39 15.84 -8.31
CA ALA A 44 6.30 17.02 -7.45
C ALA A 44 6.96 16.78 -6.08
N VAL A 45 6.68 15.64 -5.45
CA VAL A 45 7.30 15.26 -4.17
C VAL A 45 8.83 15.18 -4.27
N ARG A 46 9.37 14.55 -5.33
CA ARG A 46 10.83 14.45 -5.53
C ARG A 46 11.49 15.81 -5.79
N GLN A 47 10.76 16.75 -6.38
CA GLN A 47 11.24 18.10 -6.69
C GLN A 47 10.97 19.11 -5.57
N GLY A 48 10.42 18.67 -4.42
CA GLY A 48 10.05 19.56 -3.32
C GLY A 48 8.92 20.54 -3.67
N GLN A 49 8.13 20.23 -4.70
CA GLN A 49 7.01 21.05 -5.16
C GLN A 49 5.72 20.66 -4.44
N PRO A 50 4.76 21.59 -4.30
CA PRO A 50 3.43 21.26 -3.78
C PRO A 50 2.75 20.24 -4.69
N LEU A 51 2.10 19.25 -4.10
CA LEU A 51 1.32 18.24 -4.82
C LEU A 51 -0.16 18.65 -4.88
N THR A 52 -0.81 18.37 -6.00
CA THR A 52 -2.27 18.47 -6.13
C THR A 52 -2.90 17.15 -5.69
N PRO A 53 -3.67 17.10 -4.59
CA PRO A 53 -4.26 15.86 -4.09
C PRO A 53 -5.32 15.31 -5.05
N PHE A 54 -5.69 14.04 -4.86
CA PHE A 54 -6.88 13.49 -5.52
C PHE A 54 -8.14 14.18 -4.99
N SER A 55 -9.11 14.41 -5.88
CA SER A 55 -10.42 14.94 -5.52
C SER A 55 -11.25 13.88 -4.79
N ALA A 56 -12.35 14.30 -4.16
CA ALA A 56 -13.26 13.37 -3.49
C ALA A 56 -13.85 12.32 -4.45
N GLU A 57 -14.16 12.70 -5.68
CA GLU A 57 -14.69 11.80 -6.71
C GLU A 57 -13.65 10.77 -7.16
N GLU A 58 -12.41 11.23 -7.38
CA GLU A 58 -11.28 10.36 -7.72
C GLU A 58 -10.98 9.38 -6.59
N LEU A 59 -10.98 9.84 -5.34
CA LEU A 59 -10.79 8.99 -4.17
C LEU A 59 -11.92 7.98 -4.03
N ALA A 60 -13.19 8.38 -4.24
CA ALA A 60 -14.31 7.46 -4.18
C ALA A 60 -14.18 6.33 -5.21
N LEU A 61 -13.80 6.64 -6.45
CA LEU A 61 -13.54 5.62 -7.48
C LEU A 61 -12.43 4.65 -7.06
N ILE A 62 -11.29 5.19 -6.59
CA ILE A 62 -10.14 4.38 -6.16
C ILE A 62 -10.50 3.49 -4.97
N GLN A 63 -11.11 4.08 -3.94
CA GLN A 63 -11.40 3.40 -2.67
C GLN A 63 -12.46 2.30 -2.81
N THR A 64 -13.48 2.53 -3.64
CA THR A 64 -14.60 1.57 -3.78
C THR A 64 -14.25 0.35 -4.61
N LYS A 65 -13.34 0.47 -5.59
CA LYS A 65 -13.04 -0.59 -6.55
C LYS A 65 -11.64 -1.19 -6.44
N TYR A 66 -10.64 -0.40 -6.04
CA TYR A 66 -9.23 -0.76 -6.21
C TYR A 66 -8.43 -0.80 -4.90
N VAL A 67 -8.97 -0.27 -3.80
CA VAL A 67 -8.33 -0.35 -2.48
C VAL A 67 -8.96 -1.48 -1.69
N HIS A 68 -8.13 -2.47 -1.35
CA HIS A 68 -8.55 -3.55 -0.46
C HIS A 68 -8.52 -3.10 1.00
N CYS A 69 -9.53 -3.50 1.77
CA CYS A 69 -9.51 -3.37 3.23
C CYS A 69 -8.60 -4.44 3.82
N SER A 70 -7.32 -4.11 4.00
CA SER A 70 -6.32 -5.05 4.51
C SER A 70 -6.43 -5.32 6.01
N SER A 71 -7.09 -4.43 6.76
CA SER A 71 -7.26 -4.55 8.21
C SER A 71 -8.65 -5.10 8.56
N HIS A 72 -8.70 -6.22 9.29
CA HIS A 72 -9.93 -6.90 9.68
C HIS A 72 -9.76 -7.76 10.94
N TRP A 73 -10.87 -8.15 11.56
CA TRP A 73 -10.89 -8.95 12.80
C TRP A 73 -11.10 -10.46 12.58
N ASN A 74 -10.85 -10.97 11.37
CA ASN A 74 -10.89 -12.42 11.16
C ASN A 74 -9.78 -13.11 11.97
N SER A 75 -10.15 -14.13 12.73
CA SER A 75 -9.22 -14.96 13.49
C SER A 75 -8.54 -16.00 12.60
N VAL A 76 -7.35 -16.40 12.99
CA VAL A 76 -6.63 -17.54 12.43
C VAL A 76 -6.19 -18.47 13.57
N VAL A 77 -6.25 -19.77 13.33
CA VAL A 77 -5.74 -20.78 14.27
C VAL A 77 -4.29 -21.05 13.92
N ILE A 78 -3.41 -20.86 14.89
CA ILE A 78 -1.97 -21.10 14.75
C ILE A 78 -1.68 -22.51 15.28
N LYS A 79 -1.05 -23.34 14.43
CA LYS A 79 -0.75 -24.75 14.76
C LYS A 79 0.69 -24.97 15.25
N ASP A 80 1.63 -24.10 14.90
CA ASP A 80 3.07 -24.36 15.01
C ASP A 80 3.84 -23.29 15.81
N GLU A 81 3.24 -22.69 16.84
CA GLU A 81 3.98 -21.80 17.75
C GLU A 81 4.55 -22.59 18.95
N GLN A 82 5.88 -22.52 19.14
CA GLN A 82 6.54 -22.96 20.37
C GLN A 82 6.23 -21.94 21.47
N ILE A 83 5.21 -22.23 22.28
CA ILE A 83 4.94 -21.48 23.50
C ILE A 83 5.77 -22.11 24.63
N GLU A 84 6.66 -21.32 25.24
CA GLU A 84 7.37 -21.73 26.44
C GLU A 84 6.42 -21.73 27.65
N GLY A 85 5.91 -22.90 28.05
CA GLY A 85 5.02 -23.03 29.22
C GLY A 85 4.45 -24.45 29.40
N GLY A 86 4.34 -24.91 30.65
CA GLY A 86 3.98 -26.30 31.00
C GLY A 86 2.50 -26.70 30.86
N VAL A 87 1.69 -25.94 30.13
CA VAL A 87 0.27 -26.24 29.89
C VAL A 87 0.05 -26.41 28.39
N GLY A 88 -0.33 -27.60 27.97
CA GLY A 88 -0.67 -27.87 26.57
C GLY A 88 -1.94 -27.13 26.18
N PHE A 89 -1.83 -26.21 25.22
CA PHE A 89 -2.98 -25.53 24.63
C PHE A 89 -3.67 -26.46 23.63
N ILE A 90 -5.01 -26.38 23.56
CA ILE A 90 -5.81 -27.12 22.59
C ILE A 90 -5.77 -26.40 21.23
N GLU A 91 -5.90 -25.07 21.22
CA GLU A 91 -5.79 -24.21 20.03
C GLU A 91 -5.29 -22.81 20.41
N LEU A 92 -4.42 -22.21 19.58
CA LEU A 92 -3.99 -20.82 19.69
C LEU A 92 -4.67 -19.97 18.62
N VAL A 93 -5.31 -18.88 19.01
CA VAL A 93 -6.04 -17.97 18.11
C VAL A 93 -5.31 -16.63 18.00
N SER A 94 -5.15 -16.14 16.77
CA SER A 94 -4.53 -14.84 16.48
C SER A 94 -5.35 -14.00 15.51
N PHE A 95 -5.15 -12.68 15.55
CA PHE A 95 -5.77 -11.69 14.67
C PHE A 95 -4.67 -10.93 13.91
N VAL A 96 -4.08 -11.60 12.91
CA VAL A 96 -2.88 -11.12 12.21
C VAL A 96 -3.11 -9.76 11.52
N ASN A 97 -4.33 -9.55 11.00
CA ASN A 97 -4.69 -8.32 10.29
C ASN A 97 -5.47 -7.33 11.18
N ARG A 98 -5.38 -7.43 12.51
CA ARG A 98 -6.11 -6.51 13.39
C ARG A 98 -5.72 -5.06 13.08
N PRO A 99 -6.68 -4.13 12.98
CA PRO A 99 -6.36 -2.72 12.78
C PRO A 99 -5.58 -2.18 13.99
N CYS A 100 -4.71 -1.21 13.72
CA CYS A 100 -4.13 -0.38 14.77
C CYS A 100 -5.23 0.38 15.53
N GLU A 101 -4.91 0.87 16.73
CA GLU A 101 -5.88 1.59 17.56
C GLU A 101 -6.50 2.77 16.80
N LYS A 102 -7.81 2.96 17.00
CA LYS A 102 -8.60 4.01 16.33
C LYS A 102 -8.51 3.96 14.79
N TRP A 103 -8.14 2.82 14.21
CA TRP A 103 -7.91 2.66 12.77
C TRP A 103 -6.86 3.63 12.18
N HIS A 104 -5.92 4.07 13.01
CA HIS A 104 -4.81 4.93 12.59
C HIS A 104 -3.50 4.14 12.61
N ARG A 105 -2.80 4.09 11.47
CA ARG A 105 -1.50 3.42 11.36
C ARG A 105 -0.48 4.17 12.21
N ALA A 106 0.23 3.45 13.08
CA ALA A 106 1.41 3.98 13.76
C ALA A 106 2.53 4.27 12.74
N ILE A 107 3.05 5.50 12.74
CA ILE A 107 4.12 5.95 11.85
C ILE A 107 5.34 6.28 12.70
N PHE A 108 6.48 5.68 12.37
CA PHE A 108 7.75 5.94 13.04
C PHE A 108 8.69 6.70 12.12
N ASN A 109 9.39 7.68 12.67
CA ASN A 109 10.44 8.40 11.95
C ASN A 109 11.74 7.55 11.87
N ILE A 110 12.78 8.11 11.26
CA ILE A 110 14.08 7.42 11.12
C ILE A 110 14.79 7.15 12.46
N THR A 111 14.40 7.84 13.53
CA THR A 111 14.95 7.63 14.88
C THR A 111 14.14 6.63 15.70
N GLY A 112 13.10 6.01 15.12
CA GLY A 112 12.21 5.07 15.81
C GLY A 112 11.19 5.75 16.74
N GLN A 113 11.02 7.07 16.66
CA GLN A 113 10.00 7.79 17.42
C GLN A 113 8.67 7.75 16.65
N GLU A 114 7.58 7.47 17.36
CA GLU A 114 6.22 7.56 16.81
C GLU A 114 5.83 9.02 16.54
N ILE A 115 5.31 9.29 15.35
CA ILE A 115 4.96 10.64 14.85
C ILE A 115 3.49 10.76 14.41
N SER A 116 2.70 9.72 14.64
CA SER A 116 1.27 9.66 14.30
C SER A 116 0.38 9.71 15.54
#